data_AF-A0A971YT97-F1
#
_entry.id   AF-A0A971YT97-F1
#
_cell.length_a   1.000
_cell.length_b   1.000
_cell.length_c   1.000
_cell.angle_alpha   90.00
_cell.angle_beta   90.00
_cell.angle_gamma   90.00
#
_symmetry.space_group_name_H-M   'P 1'
#
loop_
_entity.id
_entity.type
_entity.pdbx_description
1 polymer ?
#
loop_
_entity_poly.entity_id
_entity_poly.type
_entity_poly.pdbx_seq_one_letter_code
_entity_poly.pdbx_strand_id
1 'polypeptide(L)'
;MEAAETLLVLPPDHELVGRRCVVCNDNLQPNDEVVVCPRCKTPHHADCWREVAGCGRHGWPTVAVAVKKEKAEPKGDSHLLKRTPREKAFIALGIVLVLGLVAFAMRPGPDPAAGRTKISIMVPGGIYETDFYEPFIDEFNNSQSELYLAFSVTPSIAYQQKLVVLLGARDAPDIFSLPEEQFLMFAEHRGLLDLAPYLEAEPELVDRFFPNGTDRYRVNDGIYGIPHPGRNEIFTIWALSPNPDTAWDILVMLLEKISTDWPEELTGELIFAP
;
A
#
# COMPACT_ATOMS: atom_id res chain seq x y z
N MET A 1 -11.52 -26.30 39.55
CA MET A 1 -12.04 -27.63 39.15
C MET A 1 -13.52 -27.47 38.87
N GLU A 2 -13.91 -27.38 37.59
CA GLU A 2 -15.33 -27.40 37.22
C GLU A 2 -15.88 -28.80 37.53
N ALA A 3 -16.92 -28.88 38.34
CA ALA A 3 -17.56 -30.15 38.64
C ALA A 3 -18.13 -30.74 37.35
N ALA A 4 -17.77 -31.97 37.01
CA ALA A 4 -18.29 -32.66 35.85
C ALA A 4 -19.74 -33.07 36.08
N GLU A 5 -20.56 -32.99 35.03
CA GLU A 5 -21.89 -33.59 35.03
C GLU A 5 -21.81 -35.11 35.21
N THR A 6 -22.72 -35.68 35.99
CA THR A 6 -22.79 -37.13 36.22
C THR A 6 -24.10 -37.64 35.64
N LEU A 7 -24.00 -38.64 34.77
CA LEU A 7 -25.15 -39.39 34.25
C LEU A 7 -25.49 -40.49 35.26
N LEU A 8 -26.75 -40.52 35.70
CA LEU A 8 -27.27 -41.49 36.66
C LEU A 8 -28.48 -42.19 36.07
N VAL A 9 -28.57 -43.51 36.23
CA VAL A 9 -29.81 -44.25 36.00
C VAL A 9 -30.53 -44.33 37.34
N LEU A 10 -31.76 -43.82 37.43
CA LEU A 10 -32.48 -43.72 38.71
C LEU A 10 -32.95 -45.10 39.18
N PRO A 11 -32.49 -45.64 40.33
CA PRO A 11 -33.14 -46.79 40.94
C PRO A 11 -34.56 -46.42 41.44
N PRO A 12 -35.46 -47.41 41.64
CA PRO A 12 -36.86 -47.16 41.98
C PRO A 12 -37.10 -46.34 43.26
N ASP A 13 -36.14 -46.36 44.19
CA ASP A 13 -36.16 -45.69 45.48
C ASP A 13 -35.28 -44.42 45.54
N HIS A 14 -34.79 -43.92 44.40
CA HIS A 14 -33.92 -42.74 44.36
C HIS A 14 -34.68 -41.44 44.68
N GLU A 15 -34.07 -40.53 45.44
CA GLU A 15 -34.64 -39.23 45.85
C GLU A 15 -35.02 -38.27 44.70
N LEU A 16 -34.59 -38.60 43.47
CA LEU A 16 -34.88 -37.81 42.27
C LEU A 16 -36.13 -38.32 41.54
N VAL A 17 -36.61 -39.52 41.85
CA VAL A 17 -37.85 -40.05 41.30
C VAL A 17 -39.02 -39.15 41.73
N GLY A 18 -39.85 -38.75 40.77
CA GLY A 18 -40.95 -37.82 40.97
C GLY A 18 -40.57 -36.34 40.92
N ARG A 19 -39.28 -35.98 40.83
CA ARG A 19 -38.86 -34.59 40.55
C ARG A 19 -39.16 -34.24 39.09
N ARG A 20 -39.38 -32.95 38.79
CA ARG A 20 -39.70 -32.47 37.45
C ARG A 20 -38.46 -32.04 36.67
N CYS A 21 -38.33 -32.49 35.42
CA CYS A 21 -37.33 -31.98 34.48
C CYS A 21 -37.72 -30.57 34.01
N VAL A 22 -36.79 -29.59 34.06
CA VAL A 22 -37.09 -28.19 33.69
C VAL A 22 -37.29 -27.96 32.19
N VAL A 23 -36.89 -28.93 31.35
CA VAL A 23 -36.96 -28.81 29.89
C VAL A 23 -38.29 -29.35 29.36
N CYS A 24 -38.65 -30.60 29.67
CA CYS A 24 -39.88 -31.22 29.21
C CYS A 24 -41.08 -31.05 30.16
N ASN A 25 -40.85 -30.63 31.41
CA ASN A 25 -41.85 -30.54 32.48
C ASN A 25 -42.46 -31.87 32.98
N ASP A 26 -41.93 -33.01 32.56
CA ASP A 26 -42.34 -34.32 33.05
C ASP A 26 -41.60 -34.73 34.33
N ASN A 27 -42.22 -35.64 35.09
CA ASN A 27 -41.64 -36.22 36.30
C ASN A 27 -40.66 -37.35 35.94
N LEU A 28 -39.47 -37.32 36.55
CA LEU A 28 -38.46 -38.38 36.45
C LEU A 28 -39.01 -39.69 37.03
N GLN A 29 -38.90 -40.77 36.27
CA GLN A 29 -39.38 -42.10 36.64
C GLN A 29 -38.23 -43.01 37.11
N PRO A 30 -38.54 -44.12 37.79
CA PRO A 30 -37.60 -45.23 37.95
C PRO A 30 -37.02 -45.66 36.59
N ASN A 31 -35.72 -45.94 36.56
CA ASN A 31 -34.91 -46.30 35.40
C ASN A 31 -34.65 -45.19 34.37
N ASP A 32 -35.08 -43.94 34.61
CA ASP A 32 -34.71 -42.83 33.73
C ASP A 32 -33.20 -42.52 33.81
N GLU A 33 -32.60 -42.21 32.66
CA GLU A 33 -31.29 -41.56 32.60
C GLU A 33 -31.44 -40.08 32.94
N VAL A 34 -30.75 -39.65 34.01
CA VAL A 34 -30.86 -38.29 34.55
C VAL A 34 -29.48 -37.66 34.69
N VAL A 35 -29.39 -36.42 34.27
CA VAL A 35 -28.23 -35.56 34.46
C VAL A 35 -28.59 -34.46 35.45
N VAL A 36 -27.81 -34.38 36.53
CA VAL A 36 -27.92 -33.29 37.50
C VAL A 36 -26.91 -32.21 37.14
N CYS A 37 -27.37 -30.98 36.95
CA CYS A 37 -26.47 -29.88 36.63
C CYS A 37 -25.41 -29.73 37.74
N PRO A 38 -24.11 -29.78 37.42
CA PRO A 38 -23.06 -29.75 38.43
C PRO A 38 -23.09 -28.47 39.27
N ARG A 39 -23.60 -27.38 38.70
CA ARG A 39 -23.53 -26.05 39.29
C ARG A 39 -24.88 -25.61 39.93
N CYS A 40 -26.07 -25.88 39.35
CA CYS A 40 -27.37 -25.49 39.97
C CYS A 40 -28.11 -26.65 40.65
N LYS A 41 -27.62 -27.88 40.48
CA LYS A 41 -28.21 -29.11 41.03
C LYS A 41 -29.64 -29.42 40.55
N THR A 42 -30.14 -28.72 39.53
CA THR A 42 -31.41 -29.09 38.89
C THR A 42 -31.26 -30.39 38.11
N PRO A 43 -32.16 -31.37 38.28
CA PRO A 43 -32.16 -32.62 37.53
C PRO A 43 -32.85 -32.46 36.17
N HIS A 44 -32.34 -33.16 35.16
CA HIS A 44 -32.85 -33.16 33.79
C HIS A 44 -32.82 -34.60 33.27
N HIS A 45 -33.76 -34.98 32.41
CA HIS A 45 -33.55 -36.18 31.58
C HIS A 45 -32.28 -36.03 30.76
N ALA A 46 -31.51 -37.10 30.60
CA ALA A 46 -30.27 -37.07 29.85
C ALA A 46 -30.49 -36.61 28.39
N ASP A 47 -31.60 -37.01 27.77
CA ASP A 47 -31.96 -36.56 26.43
C ASP A 47 -32.31 -35.07 26.37
N CYS A 48 -33.10 -34.58 27.31
CA CYS A 48 -33.40 -33.15 27.41
C CYS A 48 -32.14 -32.31 27.65
N TRP A 49 -31.21 -32.82 28.46
CA TRP A 49 -29.90 -32.18 28.70
C TRP A 49 -29.05 -32.12 27.41
N ARG A 50 -29.03 -33.21 26.63
CA ARG A 50 -28.37 -33.27 25.31
C ARG A 50 -29.01 -32.32 24.30
N GLU A 51 -30.33 -32.24 24.30
CA GLU A 51 -31.10 -31.44 23.32
C GLU A 51 -30.84 -29.95 23.45
N VAL A 52 -30.90 -29.43 24.68
CA VAL A 52 -30.63 -27.99 24.94
C VAL A 52 -29.14 -27.68 25.14
N ALA A 53 -28.28 -28.69 24.93
CA ALA A 53 -26.83 -28.62 25.07
C ALA A 53 -26.34 -28.11 26.45
N GLY A 54 -27.05 -28.43 27.53
CA GLY A 54 -26.71 -27.96 28.87
C GLY A 54 -27.90 -27.84 29.83
N CYS A 55 -27.82 -26.90 30.77
CA CYS A 55 -28.90 -26.67 31.74
C CYS A 55 -30.06 -25.88 31.11
N GLY A 56 -31.29 -26.41 31.20
CA GLY A 56 -32.50 -25.78 30.67
C GLY A 56 -33.04 -24.59 31.48
N ARG A 57 -32.36 -24.18 32.55
CA ARG A 57 -32.78 -23.02 33.36
C ARG A 57 -32.28 -21.73 32.71
N HIS A 58 -33.18 -20.77 32.50
CA HIS A 58 -32.83 -19.48 31.89
C HIS A 58 -31.62 -18.81 32.56
N GLY A 59 -30.65 -18.37 31.74
CA GLY A 59 -29.49 -17.58 32.17
C GLY A 59 -28.34 -18.37 32.79
N TRP A 60 -28.30 -19.70 32.66
CA TRP A 60 -27.24 -20.54 33.24
C TRP A 60 -26.23 -21.03 32.19
N PRO A 61 -24.92 -20.71 32.31
CA PRO A 61 -23.92 -20.97 31.26
C PRO A 61 -23.31 -22.39 31.33
N THR A 62 -24.05 -23.38 31.85
CA THR A 62 -23.52 -24.76 31.95
C THR A 62 -23.79 -25.51 30.66
N VAL A 63 -22.73 -25.96 29.99
CA VAL A 63 -22.77 -26.67 28.70
C VAL A 63 -22.64 -28.18 28.94
N ALA A 64 -23.33 -29.00 28.13
CA ALA A 64 -23.18 -30.44 28.14
C ALA A 64 -21.81 -30.86 27.54
N VAL A 65 -20.92 -31.40 28.37
CA VAL A 65 -19.53 -31.73 27.97
C VAL A 65 -19.26 -33.23 27.93
N ALA A 66 -19.76 -33.98 28.92
CA ALA A 66 -19.59 -35.42 29.06
C ALA A 66 -20.74 -36.22 28.44
N VAL A 67 -21.97 -35.69 28.48
CA VAL A 67 -23.18 -36.25 27.89
C VAL A 67 -23.43 -35.54 26.55
N LYS A 68 -22.49 -35.70 25.62
CA LYS A 68 -22.63 -35.17 24.26
C LYS A 68 -23.60 -36.04 23.46
N LYS A 69 -24.42 -35.43 22.62
CA LYS A 69 -25.10 -36.14 21.54
C LYS A 69 -24.05 -36.90 20.73
N GLU A 70 -24.29 -38.18 20.46
CA GLU A 70 -23.45 -38.92 19.53
C GLU A 70 -23.28 -38.11 18.25
N LYS A 71 -22.06 -38.06 17.74
CA LYS A 71 -21.67 -37.24 16.60
C LYS A 71 -22.55 -37.67 15.43
N ALA A 72 -23.59 -36.90 15.12
CA ALA A 72 -24.47 -37.21 14.02
C ALA A 72 -23.61 -37.34 12.76
N GLU A 73 -23.78 -38.43 12.01
CA GLU A 73 -23.14 -38.55 10.71
C GLU A 73 -23.51 -37.31 9.88
N PRO A 74 -22.53 -36.66 9.25
CA PRO A 74 -22.80 -35.47 8.46
C PRO A 74 -23.80 -35.82 7.36
N LYS A 75 -24.95 -35.14 7.34
CA LYS A 75 -25.93 -35.21 6.24
C LYS A 75 -25.32 -34.54 5.01
N GLY A 76 -24.45 -35.26 4.30
CA GLY A 76 -23.84 -34.80 3.06
C GLY A 76 -22.70 -35.70 2.60
N ASP A 77 -22.58 -35.85 1.29
CA ASP A 77 -21.64 -36.77 0.65
C ASP A 77 -20.18 -36.28 0.70
N SER A 78 -19.93 -35.14 1.35
CA SER A 78 -18.59 -34.57 1.51
C SER A 78 -17.62 -35.52 2.23
N HIS A 79 -18.13 -36.42 3.07
CA HIS A 79 -17.33 -37.46 3.75
C HIS A 79 -16.94 -38.63 2.82
N LEU A 80 -17.65 -38.81 1.70
CA LEU A 80 -17.37 -39.81 0.67
C LEU A 80 -16.30 -39.31 -0.31
N LEU A 81 -16.09 -37.99 -0.41
CA LEU A 81 -15.01 -37.37 -1.17
C LEU A 81 -13.67 -37.51 -0.45
N LYS A 82 -13.23 -38.75 -0.18
CA LYS A 82 -11.87 -39.03 0.28
C LYS A 82 -10.92 -38.87 -0.91
N ARG A 83 -10.34 -37.67 -1.05
CA ARG A 83 -9.37 -37.38 -2.10
C ARG A 83 -8.22 -38.38 -2.06
N THR A 84 -7.94 -39.02 -3.19
CA THR A 84 -6.84 -39.98 -3.31
C THR A 84 -5.49 -39.26 -3.15
N PRO A 85 -4.40 -39.96 -2.77
CA PRO A 85 -3.07 -39.35 -2.69
C PRO A 85 -2.62 -38.68 -4.00
N ARG A 86 -3.07 -39.21 -5.15
CA ARG A 86 -2.81 -38.64 -6.48
C ARG A 86 -3.54 -37.31 -6.69
N GLU A 87 -4.81 -37.21 -6.30
CA GLU A 87 -5.58 -35.96 -6.38
C GLU A 87 -5.00 -34.87 -5.47
N LYS A 88 -4.53 -35.24 -4.26
CA LYS A 88 -3.82 -34.29 -3.39
C LYS A 88 -2.53 -33.78 -4.04
N ALA A 89 -1.77 -34.66 -4.69
CA ALA A 89 -0.56 -34.28 -5.41
C ALA A 89 -0.86 -33.34 -6.60
N PHE A 90 -1.92 -33.59 -7.37
CA PHE A 90 -2.34 -32.70 -8.46
C PHE A 90 -2.80 -31.33 -7.96
N ILE A 91 -3.56 -31.26 -6.86
CA ILE A 91 -3.96 -29.99 -6.25
C ILE A 91 -2.74 -29.21 -5.77
N ALA A 92 -1.80 -29.88 -5.09
CA ALA A 92 -0.57 -29.24 -4.63
C ALA A 92 0.26 -28.73 -5.81
N LEU A 93 0.40 -29.52 -6.88
CA LEU A 93 1.08 -29.10 -8.11
C LEU A 93 0.40 -27.90 -8.77
N GLY A 94 -0.94 -27.89 -8.81
CA GLY A 94 -1.72 -26.77 -9.34
C GLY A 94 -1.50 -25.48 -8.54
N ILE A 95 -1.48 -25.57 -7.20
CA ILE A 95 -1.18 -24.43 -6.33
C ILE A 95 0.24 -23.92 -6.58
N VAL A 96 1.23 -24.81 -6.68
CA VAL A 96 2.62 -24.44 -6.98
C VAL A 96 2.75 -23.79 -8.37
N LEU A 97 2.05 -24.29 -9.38
CA LEU A 97 2.02 -23.69 -10.71
C LEU A 97 1.38 -22.30 -10.71
N VAL A 98 0.25 -22.13 -10.02
CA VAL A 98 -0.40 -20.81 -9.89
C VAL A 98 0.50 -19.83 -9.14
N LEU A 99 1.10 -20.24 -8.02
CA LEU A 99 2.06 -19.40 -7.29
C LEU A 99 3.30 -19.09 -8.12
N GLY A 100 3.79 -20.05 -8.91
CA GLY A 100 4.90 -19.86 -9.84
C GLY A 100 4.58 -18.85 -10.94
N LEU A 101 3.38 -18.92 -11.52
CA LEU A 101 2.89 -17.95 -12.51
C LEU A 101 2.72 -16.55 -11.92
N VAL A 102 2.15 -16.44 -10.71
CA VAL A 102 2.00 -15.17 -10.01
C VAL A 102 3.37 -14.57 -9.68
N ALA A 103 4.30 -15.38 -9.16
CA ALA A 103 5.66 -14.93 -8.85
C ALA A 103 6.44 -14.50 -10.11
N PHE A 104 6.21 -15.18 -11.25
CA PHE A 104 6.80 -14.80 -12.53
C PHE A 104 6.20 -13.50 -13.08
N ALA A 105 4.87 -13.34 -13.01
CA ALA A 105 4.18 -12.13 -13.46
C ALA A 105 4.46 -10.90 -12.58
N MET A 106 4.77 -11.10 -11.29
CA MET A 106 5.14 -10.04 -10.35
C MET A 106 6.64 -9.68 -10.40
N ARG A 107 7.43 -10.27 -11.30
CA ARG A 107 8.81 -9.81 -11.49
C ARG A 107 8.75 -8.36 -12.01
N PRO A 108 9.36 -7.39 -11.29
CA PRO A 108 9.50 -6.06 -11.84
C PRO A 108 10.21 -6.19 -13.20
N GLY A 109 9.73 -5.44 -14.19
CA GLY A 109 10.35 -5.43 -15.51
C GLY A 109 11.85 -5.10 -15.41
N PRO A 110 12.62 -5.40 -16.47
CA PRO A 110 14.03 -5.02 -16.50
C PRO A 110 14.16 -3.52 -16.20
N ASP A 111 14.99 -3.17 -15.22
CA ASP A 111 15.26 -1.79 -14.85
C ASP A 111 15.73 -1.02 -16.09
N PRO A 112 15.00 0.02 -16.54
CA PRO A 112 15.39 0.80 -17.73
C PRO A 112 16.78 1.42 -17.63
N ALA A 113 17.25 1.70 -16.41
CA ALA A 113 18.59 2.21 -16.19
C ALA A 113 19.66 1.14 -16.47
N ALA A 114 19.35 -0.16 -16.36
CA ALA A 114 20.27 -1.27 -16.61
C ALA A 114 21.63 -1.14 -15.88
N GLY A 115 21.61 -0.59 -14.66
CA GLY A 115 22.80 -0.34 -13.84
C GLY A 115 23.51 1.01 -14.09
N ARG A 116 23.01 1.84 -15.01
CA ARG A 116 23.44 3.23 -15.22
C ARG A 116 23.03 4.11 -14.04
N THR A 117 23.77 5.20 -13.82
CA THR A 117 23.38 6.24 -12.87
C THR A 117 22.10 6.91 -13.37
N LYS A 118 21.04 6.81 -12.56
CA LYS A 118 19.72 7.36 -12.89
C LYS A 118 19.61 8.79 -12.38
N ILE A 119 19.26 9.72 -13.27
CA ILE A 119 18.83 11.08 -12.93
C ILE A 119 17.34 11.20 -13.23
N SER A 120 16.54 11.52 -12.22
CA SER A 120 15.09 11.60 -12.32
C SER A 120 14.62 13.03 -12.50
N ILE A 121 13.77 13.26 -13.49
CA ILE A 121 13.30 14.59 -13.88
C ILE A 121 11.78 14.57 -13.94
N MET A 122 11.13 15.55 -13.32
CA MET A 122 9.68 15.65 -13.32
C MET A 122 9.23 17.08 -13.61
N VAL A 123 8.51 17.26 -14.71
CA VAL A 123 7.95 18.55 -15.14
C VAL A 123 6.43 18.49 -15.29
N PRO A 124 5.71 19.61 -15.09
CA PRO A 124 4.30 19.69 -15.39
C PRO A 124 4.08 19.78 -16.91
N GLY A 125 2.98 19.20 -17.37
CA GLY A 125 2.59 19.31 -18.78
C GLY A 125 1.60 18.25 -19.20
N GLY A 126 1.40 18.11 -20.51
CA GLY A 126 0.60 17.09 -21.14
C GLY A 126 1.28 16.55 -22.39
N ILE A 127 0.48 16.23 -23.41
CA ILE A 127 0.97 15.57 -24.62
C ILE A 127 1.99 16.42 -25.38
N TYR A 128 1.82 17.74 -25.45
CA TYR A 128 2.71 18.62 -26.20
C TYR A 128 4.10 18.74 -25.57
N GLU A 129 4.18 18.80 -24.24
CA GLU A 129 5.46 18.74 -23.52
C GLU A 129 6.10 17.36 -23.66
N THR A 130 5.31 16.29 -23.61
CA THR A 130 5.83 14.93 -23.87
C THR A 130 6.45 14.85 -25.27
N ASP A 131 5.75 15.34 -26.30
CA ASP A 131 6.23 15.34 -27.68
C ASP A 131 7.51 16.18 -27.87
N PHE A 132 7.72 17.21 -27.04
CA PHE A 132 8.94 18.00 -27.04
C PHE A 132 10.11 17.29 -26.36
N TYR A 133 9.91 16.76 -25.15
CA TYR A 133 11.00 16.20 -24.35
C TYR A 133 11.38 14.77 -24.74
N GLU A 134 10.41 13.90 -25.03
CA GLU A 134 10.62 12.46 -25.20
C GLU A 134 11.65 12.12 -26.30
N PRO A 135 11.61 12.72 -27.52
CA PRO A 135 12.58 12.39 -28.56
C PRO A 135 14.02 12.68 -28.15
N PHE A 136 14.23 13.81 -27.46
CA PHE A 136 15.54 14.24 -27.00
C PHE A 136 16.06 13.36 -25.84
N ILE A 137 15.18 13.01 -24.91
CA ILE A 137 15.51 12.12 -23.78
C ILE A 137 15.85 10.72 -24.28
N ASP A 138 15.11 10.20 -25.26
CA ASP A 138 15.38 8.91 -25.88
C ASP A 138 16.72 8.91 -26.63
N GLU A 139 17.02 9.96 -27.39
CA GLU A 139 18.30 10.11 -28.06
C GLU A 139 19.47 10.14 -27.05
N PHE A 140 19.33 10.89 -25.96
CA PHE A 140 20.31 10.90 -24.88
C PHE A 140 20.47 9.49 -24.27
N ASN A 141 19.37 8.85 -23.88
CA ASN A 141 19.41 7.54 -23.24
C ASN A 141 19.95 6.43 -24.14
N ASN A 142 19.77 6.53 -25.46
CA ASN A 142 20.31 5.58 -26.43
C ASN A 142 21.79 5.81 -26.74
N SER A 143 22.30 7.04 -26.56
CA SER A 143 23.71 7.37 -26.78
C SER A 143 24.59 7.20 -25.54
N GLN A 144 24.00 7.10 -24.36
CA GLN A 144 24.71 7.10 -23.07
C GLN A 144 24.85 5.70 -22.46
N SER A 145 26.09 5.31 -22.15
CA SER A 145 26.40 4.06 -21.47
C SER A 145 26.46 4.16 -19.95
N GLU A 146 26.58 5.37 -19.40
CA GLU A 146 26.78 5.59 -17.95
C GLU A 146 25.57 6.23 -17.27
N LEU A 147 24.84 7.09 -17.98
CA LEU A 147 23.69 7.83 -17.44
C LEU A 147 22.37 7.35 -18.05
N TYR A 148 21.31 7.41 -17.25
CA TYR A 148 19.94 7.20 -17.70
C TYR A 148 19.03 8.29 -17.13
N LEU A 149 18.35 9.01 -17.99
CA LEU A 149 17.38 10.04 -17.62
C LEU A 149 16.00 9.41 -17.51
N ALA A 150 15.49 9.38 -16.29
CA ALA A 150 14.10 9.01 -16.01
C ALA A 150 13.24 10.28 -16.02
N PHE A 151 12.89 10.71 -17.22
CA PHE A 151 12.08 11.90 -17.45
C PHE A 151 10.59 11.58 -17.34
N SER A 152 9.83 12.47 -16.70
CA SER A 152 8.38 12.33 -16.62
C SER A 152 7.68 13.69 -16.76
N VAL A 153 6.79 13.77 -17.73
CA VAL A 153 5.77 14.83 -17.79
C VAL A 153 4.58 14.36 -16.96
N THR A 154 4.20 15.15 -15.96
CA THR A 154 3.02 14.86 -15.13
C THR A 154 1.92 15.87 -15.42
N PRO A 155 0.66 15.43 -15.64
CA PRO A 155 -0.48 16.33 -15.82
C PRO A 155 -0.52 17.46 -14.80
N SER A 156 -0.59 18.70 -15.26
CA SER A 156 -0.45 19.91 -14.41
C SER A 156 -1.38 19.90 -13.19
N ILE A 157 -2.61 19.40 -13.34
CA ILE A 157 -3.60 19.24 -12.27
C ILE A 157 -3.13 18.33 -11.11
N ALA A 158 -2.36 17.29 -11.43
CA ALA A 158 -1.88 16.30 -10.47
C ALA A 158 -0.42 16.52 -10.06
N TYR A 159 0.28 17.44 -10.74
CA TYR A 159 1.71 17.66 -10.59
C TYR A 159 2.09 17.96 -9.13
N GLN A 160 1.46 18.98 -8.54
CA GLN A 160 1.79 19.46 -7.20
C GLN A 160 1.53 18.39 -6.14
N GLN A 161 0.37 17.73 -6.21
CA GLN A 161 0.02 16.66 -5.28
C GLN A 161 1.04 15.51 -5.34
N LYS A 162 1.42 15.08 -6.56
CA LYS A 162 2.39 14.01 -6.74
C LYS A 162 3.77 14.41 -6.22
N LEU A 163 4.24 15.61 -6.54
CA LEU A 163 5.54 16.10 -6.09
C LEU A 163 5.63 16.15 -4.55
N VAL A 164 4.60 16.68 -3.87
CA VAL A 164 4.54 16.73 -2.40
C VAL A 164 4.57 15.32 -1.78
N VAL A 165 3.86 14.35 -2.37
CA VAL A 165 3.89 12.96 -1.90
C VAL A 165 5.30 12.37 -2.01
N LEU A 166 5.97 12.57 -3.15
CA LEU A 166 7.33 12.08 -3.37
C LEU A 166 8.34 12.72 -2.41
N LEU A 167 8.25 14.04 -2.20
CA LEU A 167 9.07 14.76 -1.22
C LEU A 167 8.86 14.24 0.21
N GLY A 168 7.60 14.03 0.61
CA GLY A 168 7.26 13.46 1.92
C GLY A 168 7.76 12.03 2.11
N ALA A 169 7.80 11.25 1.02
CA ALA A 169 8.34 9.89 0.99
C ALA A 169 9.87 9.82 0.92
N ARG A 170 10.55 10.97 0.76
CA ARG A 170 12.00 11.06 0.46
C ARG A 170 12.41 10.31 -0.81
N ASP A 171 11.55 10.38 -1.82
CA ASP A 171 11.74 9.77 -3.13
C ASP A 171 11.45 10.81 -4.23
N ALA A 172 11.87 12.06 -3.99
CA ALA A 172 11.65 13.16 -4.91
C ALA A 172 12.53 13.04 -6.16
N PRO A 173 12.08 13.59 -7.31
CA PRO A 173 12.92 13.73 -8.49
C PRO A 173 14.19 14.54 -8.18
N ASP A 174 15.30 14.23 -8.84
CA ASP A 174 16.53 15.01 -8.75
C ASP A 174 16.30 16.44 -9.25
N ILE A 175 15.61 16.57 -10.38
CA ILE A 175 15.29 17.84 -11.03
C ILE A 175 13.77 17.95 -11.18
N PHE A 176 13.21 19.09 -10.79
CA PHE A 176 11.80 19.39 -10.96
C PHE A 176 11.58 20.91 -11.09
N SER A 177 10.40 21.32 -11.56
CA SER A 177 10.03 22.73 -11.65
C SER A 177 8.94 23.10 -10.64
N LEU A 178 8.95 24.35 -10.20
CA LEU A 178 7.98 24.88 -9.25
C LEU A 178 7.41 26.22 -9.74
N PRO A 179 6.14 26.52 -9.44
CA PRO A 179 5.66 27.90 -9.51
C PRO A 179 6.34 28.74 -8.41
N GLU A 180 6.42 30.06 -8.63
CA GLU A 180 7.15 31.00 -7.79
C GLU A 180 6.80 30.89 -6.29
N GLU A 181 5.51 30.81 -5.94
CA GLU A 181 5.08 30.71 -4.53
C GLU A 181 5.64 29.47 -3.83
N GLN A 182 5.64 28.32 -4.51
CA GLN A 182 6.15 27.07 -3.94
C GLN A 182 7.68 27.07 -3.92
N PHE A 183 8.30 27.60 -4.96
CA PHE A 183 9.75 27.78 -5.01
C PHE A 183 10.26 28.50 -3.77
N LEU A 184 9.68 29.66 -3.43
CA LEU A 184 10.09 30.43 -2.25
C LEU A 184 9.94 29.62 -0.96
N MET A 185 8.79 28.95 -0.77
CA MET A 185 8.56 28.10 0.40
C MET A 185 9.61 26.98 0.54
N PHE A 186 9.94 26.28 -0.55
CA PHE A 186 10.92 25.20 -0.49
C PHE A 186 12.35 25.72 -0.29
N ALA A 187 12.72 26.83 -0.92
CA ALA A 187 14.02 27.46 -0.77
C ALA A 187 14.25 27.95 0.67
N GLU A 188 13.26 28.63 1.28
CA GLU A 188 13.34 29.12 2.67
C GLU A 188 13.54 27.99 3.68
N HIS A 189 12.96 26.82 3.40
CA HIS A 189 13.08 25.63 4.25
C HIS A 189 14.24 24.69 3.87
N ARG A 190 15.17 25.14 3.02
CA ARG A 190 16.35 24.37 2.56
C ARG A 190 15.98 23.03 1.91
N GLY A 191 14.83 22.98 1.23
CA GLY A 191 14.37 21.81 0.48
C GLY A 191 15.01 21.69 -0.91
N LEU A 192 15.67 22.76 -1.37
CA LEU A 192 16.28 22.88 -2.69
C LEU A 192 17.81 23.00 -2.55
N LEU A 193 18.54 22.48 -3.54
CA LEU A 193 20.00 22.61 -3.60
C LEU A 193 20.39 24.07 -3.85
N ASP A 194 21.40 24.56 -3.14
CA ASP A 194 21.98 25.89 -3.42
C ASP A 194 22.84 25.81 -4.69
N LEU A 195 22.37 26.48 -5.74
CA LEU A 195 22.97 26.54 -7.07
C LEU A 195 24.01 27.66 -7.19
N ALA A 196 24.14 28.55 -6.19
CA ALA A 196 25.09 29.65 -6.23
C ALA A 196 26.54 29.18 -6.51
N PRO A 197 27.07 28.10 -5.89
CA PRO A 197 28.42 27.62 -6.18
C PRO A 197 28.62 27.19 -7.65
N TYR A 198 27.59 26.62 -8.28
CA TYR A 198 27.65 26.21 -9.68
C TYR A 198 27.62 27.42 -10.62
N LEU A 199 26.74 28.38 -10.35
CA LEU A 199 26.65 29.65 -11.10
C LEU A 199 27.90 30.53 -10.93
N GLU A 200 28.58 30.46 -9.79
CA GLU A 200 29.86 31.14 -9.57
C GLU A 200 31.01 30.51 -10.38
N ALA A 201 30.96 29.18 -10.58
CA ALA A 201 31.92 28.47 -11.41
C ALA A 201 31.73 28.74 -12.92
N GLU A 202 30.48 28.96 -13.34
CA GLU A 202 30.07 29.17 -14.74
C GLU A 202 29.25 30.48 -14.88
N PRO A 203 29.87 31.66 -14.69
CA PRO A 203 29.15 32.94 -14.63
C PRO A 203 28.40 33.30 -15.92
N GLU A 204 28.81 32.77 -17.07
CA GLU A 204 28.12 32.93 -18.36
C GLU A 204 26.70 32.34 -18.36
N LEU A 205 26.41 31.38 -17.47
CA LEU A 205 25.06 30.82 -17.34
C LEU A 205 24.12 31.82 -16.67
N VAL A 206 24.63 32.74 -15.86
CA VAL A 206 23.83 33.83 -15.28
C VAL A 206 23.30 34.72 -16.40
N ASP A 207 24.17 35.19 -17.28
CA ASP A 207 23.77 36.05 -18.41
C ASP A 207 22.81 35.32 -19.36
N ARG A 208 22.98 34.00 -19.52
CA ARG A 208 22.18 33.18 -20.43
C ARG A 208 20.79 32.90 -19.89
N PHE A 209 20.69 32.46 -18.64
CA PHE A 209 19.43 31.95 -18.08
C PHE A 209 18.69 32.97 -17.21
N PHE A 210 19.32 34.07 -16.79
CA PHE A 210 18.69 35.07 -15.94
C PHE A 210 18.59 36.43 -16.64
N PRO A 211 17.76 36.56 -17.70
CA PRO A 211 17.66 37.80 -18.48
C PRO A 211 17.20 39.01 -17.66
N ASN A 212 16.54 38.77 -16.52
CA ASN A 212 16.04 39.80 -15.59
C ASN A 212 16.86 39.86 -14.28
N GLY A 213 18.05 39.27 -14.25
CA GLY A 213 18.88 39.17 -13.05
C GLY A 213 18.49 38.03 -12.11
N THR A 214 19.28 37.86 -11.04
CA THR A 214 19.17 36.72 -10.11
C THR A 214 18.30 36.99 -8.88
N ASP A 215 17.91 38.25 -8.65
CA ASP A 215 17.30 38.70 -7.38
C ASP A 215 16.03 37.91 -7.00
N ARG A 216 15.19 37.53 -7.95
CA ARG A 216 13.96 36.73 -7.68
C ARG A 216 14.23 35.30 -7.23
N TYR A 217 15.40 34.77 -7.53
CA TYR A 217 15.79 33.39 -7.22
C TYR A 217 16.72 33.32 -6.01
N ARG A 218 17.06 34.48 -5.44
CA ARG A 218 17.84 34.59 -4.21
C ARG A 218 16.93 34.46 -3.00
N VAL A 219 17.26 33.51 -2.14
CA VAL A 219 16.60 33.32 -0.85
C VAL A 219 17.70 33.22 0.19
N ASN A 220 17.70 34.13 1.17
CA ASN A 220 18.86 34.35 2.04
C ASN A 220 20.13 34.64 1.21
N ASP A 221 21.21 33.87 1.42
CA ASP A 221 22.50 34.06 0.74
C ASP A 221 22.70 33.13 -0.49
N GLY A 222 21.72 32.28 -0.82
CA GLY A 222 21.82 31.28 -1.91
C GLY A 222 20.93 31.58 -3.11
N ILE A 223 21.18 30.87 -4.23
CA ILE A 223 20.31 30.85 -5.41
C ILE A 223 19.79 29.43 -5.57
N TYR A 224 18.48 29.23 -5.55
CA TYR A 224 17.92 27.87 -5.45
C TYR A 224 17.23 27.36 -6.72
N GLY A 225 17.24 28.15 -7.79
CA GLY A 225 16.58 27.77 -9.02
C GLY A 225 16.97 28.63 -10.21
N ILE A 226 16.64 28.11 -11.38
CA ILE A 226 16.87 28.76 -12.68
C ILE A 226 15.51 28.91 -13.36
N PRO A 227 15.15 30.10 -13.87
CA PRO A 227 13.86 30.27 -14.53
C PRO A 227 13.77 29.46 -15.82
N HIS A 228 12.56 28.97 -16.08
CA HIS A 228 12.23 28.42 -17.38
C HIS A 228 12.26 29.55 -18.44
N PRO A 229 12.95 29.37 -19.58
CA PRO A 229 13.08 30.41 -20.62
C PRO A 229 11.75 30.92 -21.19
N GLY A 230 10.78 30.02 -21.40
CA GLY A 230 9.47 30.32 -22.00
C GLY A 230 8.25 30.28 -21.07
N ARG A 231 8.41 30.05 -19.76
CA ARG A 231 7.27 29.79 -18.84
C ARG A 231 7.48 30.43 -17.48
N ASN A 232 6.37 30.67 -16.78
CA ASN A 232 6.40 31.15 -15.40
C ASN A 232 6.62 29.99 -14.40
N GLU A 233 7.72 29.26 -14.56
CA GLU A 233 8.15 28.20 -13.66
C GLU A 233 9.66 28.26 -13.43
N ILE A 234 10.11 27.66 -12.33
CA ILE A 234 11.49 27.73 -11.87
C ILE A 234 11.99 26.30 -11.72
N PHE A 235 13.01 25.92 -12.49
CA PHE A 235 13.68 24.65 -12.33
C PHE A 235 14.60 24.67 -11.11
N THR A 236 14.64 23.54 -10.41
CA THR A 236 15.41 23.36 -9.18
C THR A 236 15.96 21.94 -9.09
N ILE A 237 16.98 21.75 -8.26
CA ILE A 237 17.50 20.45 -7.87
C ILE A 237 17.10 20.16 -6.43
N TRP A 238 16.73 18.92 -6.13
CA TRP A 238 16.38 18.50 -4.76
C TRP A 238 17.60 18.59 -3.83
N ALA A 239 17.44 19.16 -2.63
CA ALA A 239 18.53 19.27 -1.66
C ALA A 239 19.14 17.91 -1.25
N LEU A 240 18.39 16.81 -1.38
CA LEU A 240 18.83 15.46 -1.04
C LEU A 240 19.07 14.58 -2.28
N SER A 241 19.23 15.18 -3.47
CA SER A 241 19.61 14.43 -4.67
C SER A 241 20.88 13.61 -4.39
N PRO A 242 20.90 12.31 -4.71
CA PRO A 242 22.10 11.48 -4.56
C PRO A 242 23.24 11.86 -5.52
N ASN A 243 22.95 12.59 -6.60
CA ASN A 243 23.91 12.94 -7.65
C ASN A 243 23.80 14.44 -8.02
N PRO A 244 24.08 15.38 -7.10
CA PRO A 244 23.80 16.81 -7.31
C PRO A 244 24.60 17.42 -8.47
N ASP A 245 25.87 17.05 -8.63
CA ASP A 245 26.71 17.58 -9.72
C ASP A 245 26.23 17.09 -11.09
N THR A 246 25.88 15.81 -11.20
CA THR A 246 25.30 15.28 -12.44
C THR A 246 23.91 15.87 -12.70
N ALA A 247 23.10 16.09 -11.66
CA ALA A 247 21.81 16.76 -11.81
C ALA A 247 21.98 18.21 -12.30
N TRP A 248 23.03 18.92 -11.88
CA TRP A 248 23.39 20.23 -12.41
C TRP A 248 23.68 20.18 -13.91
N ASP A 249 24.58 19.30 -14.33
CA ASP A 249 24.96 19.17 -15.75
C ASP A 249 23.74 18.88 -16.64
N ILE A 250 22.85 17.99 -16.16
CA ILE A 250 21.62 17.63 -16.85
C ILE A 250 20.61 18.78 -16.86
N LEU A 251 20.50 19.56 -15.77
CA LEU A 251 19.64 20.73 -15.73
C LEU A 251 20.11 21.80 -16.73
N VAL A 252 21.41 22.08 -16.79
CA VAL A 252 21.98 23.04 -17.76
C VAL A 252 21.68 22.58 -19.18
N MET A 253 21.97 21.32 -19.51
CA MET A 253 21.66 20.75 -20.83
C MET A 253 20.17 20.84 -21.19
N LEU A 254 19.27 20.58 -20.22
CA LEU A 254 17.83 20.68 -20.43
C LEU A 254 17.42 22.14 -20.72
N LEU A 255 17.95 23.09 -19.97
CA LEU A 255 17.68 24.51 -20.16
C LEU A 255 18.24 25.05 -21.47
N GLU A 256 19.37 24.53 -21.95
CA GLU A 256 19.90 24.86 -23.29
C GLU A 256 18.98 24.36 -24.39
N LYS A 257 18.48 23.13 -24.26
CA LYS A 257 17.51 22.55 -25.20
C LYS A 257 16.22 23.39 -25.23
N ILE A 258 15.70 23.77 -24.07
CA ILE A 258 14.52 24.64 -23.96
C ILE A 258 14.83 26.02 -24.56
N SER A 259 15.94 26.65 -24.22
CA SER A 259 16.29 27.98 -24.73
C SER A 259 16.40 28.04 -26.26
N THR A 260 16.75 26.94 -26.90
CA THR A 260 16.98 26.87 -28.36
C THR A 260 15.72 26.46 -29.12
N ASP A 261 15.01 25.43 -28.65
CA ASP A 261 14.01 24.72 -29.44
C ASP A 261 12.58 24.77 -28.85
N TRP A 262 12.35 25.54 -27.77
CA TRP A 262 11.05 25.57 -27.11
C TRP A 262 9.92 26.02 -28.05
N PRO A 263 8.83 25.24 -28.19
CA PRO A 263 7.70 25.61 -29.04
C PRO A 263 7.01 26.90 -28.57
N GLU A 264 6.70 27.80 -29.50
CA GLU A 264 5.99 29.05 -29.19
C GLU A 264 4.61 28.77 -28.56
N GLU A 265 3.92 27.71 -28.99
CA GLU A 265 2.61 27.33 -28.46
C GLU A 265 2.65 26.89 -26.99
N LEU A 266 3.83 26.46 -26.52
CA LEU A 266 4.06 26.09 -25.14
C LEU A 266 4.54 27.26 -24.28
N THR A 267 4.73 28.45 -24.86
CA THR A 267 5.15 29.66 -24.15
C THR A 267 3.99 30.29 -23.39
N GLY A 268 4.24 30.75 -22.17
CA GLY A 268 3.24 31.43 -21.33
C GLY A 268 3.02 30.78 -19.98
N GLU A 269 1.87 31.05 -19.37
CA GLU A 269 1.53 30.51 -18.05
C GLU A 269 1.04 29.05 -18.15
N LEU A 270 1.70 28.17 -17.39
CA LEU A 270 1.17 26.85 -17.08
C LEU A 270 -0.05 27.01 -16.18
N ILE A 271 -1.22 26.69 -16.72
CA ILE A 271 -2.45 26.71 -15.94
C ILE A 271 -2.47 25.45 -15.06
N PHE A 272 -2.08 25.61 -13.80
CA PHE A 272 -2.31 24.63 -12.73
C PHE A 272 -3.78 24.68 -12.25
N ALA A 273 -4.75 24.68 -13.16
CA ALA A 273 -6.16 24.70 -12.78
C ALA A 273 -6.68 23.28 -12.49
N PRO A 274 -7.51 23.11 -11.45
CA PRO A 274 -8.27 21.89 -11.21
C PRO A 274 -9.39 21.66 -12.23
#